data_AF-A0A426QL58-F1
#
_entry.id   AF-A0A426QL58-F1
#
_cell.length_a   1.000
_cell.length_b   1.000
_cell.length_c   1.000
_cell.angle_alpha   90.00
_cell.angle_beta   90.00
_cell.angle_gamma   90.00
#
_symmetry.space_group_name_H-M   'P 1'
#
loop_
_entity.id
_entity.type
_entity.pdbx_description
1 polymer ?
#
loop_
_entity_poly.entity_id
_entity_poly.type
_entity_poly.pdbx_seq_one_letter_code
_entity_poly.pdbx_strand_id
1 'polypeptide(L)'
;MTATCATVRFQSAAALGAVLLLAGCAGGGADQLARQAAEATVGQGHNQVIAWLPREAAQNPTVARARTLIALGEAKRKTEAALCQGNWVFSGDIDEAGMPATATAPDSLGRYAAWHYRIAWNPGLPDCGNVRQQEYYQTLSAYLPEWMLVQSGTPVAVYHQGEAIFRQGDAPMMVALQD
;
A
#
# COMPACT_ATOMS: atom_id res chain seq x y z
N MET A 1 15.96 7.28 -42.18
CA MET A 1 14.63 7.56 -42.77
C MET A 1 14.28 9.00 -42.44
N THR A 2 14.29 9.86 -43.46
CA THR A 2 14.00 11.30 -43.39
C THR A 2 12.51 11.52 -43.20
N ALA A 3 12.11 12.18 -42.11
CA ALA A 3 10.73 12.62 -41.89
C ALA A 3 10.58 14.08 -42.35
N THR A 4 9.84 14.25 -43.44
CA THR A 4 9.50 15.53 -44.05
C THR A 4 8.47 16.26 -43.19
N CYS A 5 8.76 17.49 -42.77
CA CYS A 5 7.83 18.32 -42.00
C CYS A 5 6.96 19.13 -42.98
N ALA A 6 5.66 18.84 -43.04
CA ALA A 6 4.71 19.60 -43.86
C ALA A 6 4.10 20.74 -43.03
N THR A 7 4.41 21.98 -43.40
CA THR A 7 3.84 23.19 -42.79
C THR A 7 2.46 23.46 -43.39
N VAL A 8 1.39 23.28 -42.62
CA VAL A 8 0.04 23.69 -43.03
C VAL A 8 -0.28 25.06 -42.42
N ARG A 9 -0.53 26.05 -43.29
CA ARG A 9 -1.03 27.38 -42.92
C ARG A 9 -2.53 27.30 -42.63
N PHE A 10 -2.96 27.87 -41.51
CA PHE A 10 -4.38 28.12 -41.24
C PHE A 10 -4.76 29.55 -41.61
N GLN A 11 -5.70 29.69 -42.56
CA GLN A 11 -6.43 30.93 -42.82
C GLN A 11 -7.75 30.93 -42.03
N SER A 12 -8.13 32.12 -41.61
CA SER A 12 -9.23 32.49 -40.71
C SER A 12 -10.63 32.17 -41.24
N ALA A 13 -11.57 31.90 -40.33
CA ALA A 13 -12.88 32.58 -40.18
C ALA A 13 -14.04 31.65 -39.77
N ALA A 14 -14.67 32.01 -38.65
CA ALA A 14 -16.09 31.88 -38.29
C ALA A 14 -16.74 30.50 -38.01
N ALA A 15 -17.58 30.55 -36.96
CA ALA A 15 -18.77 29.74 -36.68
C ALA A 15 -18.63 28.44 -35.87
N LEU A 16 -19.13 28.53 -34.61
CA LEU A 16 -19.94 27.56 -33.85
C LEU A 16 -19.89 26.10 -34.32
N GLY A 17 -19.28 25.25 -33.50
CA GLY A 17 -19.39 23.80 -33.64
C GLY A 17 -18.52 23.08 -32.65
N ALA A 18 -19.10 22.67 -31.52
CA ALA A 18 -18.47 21.80 -30.56
C ALA A 18 -18.15 20.44 -31.20
N VAL A 19 -16.87 20.17 -31.45
CA VAL A 19 -16.30 18.82 -31.53
C VAL A 19 -14.88 18.90 -30.99
N LEU A 20 -14.72 18.69 -29.68
CA LEU A 20 -13.43 18.35 -29.08
C LEU A 20 -13.14 16.88 -29.44
N LEU A 21 -12.56 16.67 -30.62
CA LEU A 21 -11.86 15.43 -30.95
C LEU A 21 -10.57 15.40 -30.13
N LEU A 22 -10.66 14.87 -28.90
CA LEU A 22 -9.51 14.42 -28.14
C LEU A 22 -8.97 13.16 -28.83
N ALA A 23 -8.11 13.38 -29.83
CA ALA A 23 -7.24 12.35 -30.37
C ALA A 23 -6.30 11.92 -29.22
N GLY A 24 -6.52 10.69 -28.75
CA GLY A 24 -5.78 10.09 -27.66
C GLY A 24 -4.31 9.89 -27.99
N CYS A 25 -3.49 10.13 -26.97
CA CYS A 25 -2.22 9.46 -26.70
C CYS A 25 -1.72 9.93 -25.32
N ALA A 26 -2.15 9.26 -24.24
CA ALA A 26 -1.47 9.25 -22.94
C ALA A 26 -2.14 8.25 -21.97
N GLY A 27 -2.22 6.97 -22.34
CA GLY A 27 -2.75 5.90 -21.48
C GLY A 27 -1.81 5.47 -20.34
N GLY A 28 -1.21 6.43 -19.63
CA GLY A 28 -0.32 6.15 -18.49
C GLY A 28 -0.65 6.99 -17.25
N GLY A 29 -0.96 8.27 -17.43
CA GLY A 29 -1.19 9.19 -16.31
C GLY A 29 -2.53 8.97 -15.59
N ALA A 30 -3.60 8.67 -16.33
CA ALA A 30 -4.92 8.47 -15.73
C ALA A 30 -5.01 7.16 -14.91
N ASP A 31 -4.39 6.08 -15.38
CA ASP A 31 -4.30 4.82 -14.63
C ASP A 31 -3.36 4.94 -13.43
N GLN A 32 -2.25 5.68 -13.55
CA GLN A 32 -1.34 5.91 -12.43
C GLN A 32 -1.96 6.81 -11.36
N LEU A 33 -2.68 7.87 -11.75
CA LEU A 33 -3.43 8.72 -10.83
C LEU A 33 -4.62 7.99 -10.20
N ALA A 34 -5.34 7.14 -10.94
CA ALA A 34 -6.40 6.31 -10.38
C ALA A 34 -5.85 5.26 -9.42
N ARG A 35 -4.67 4.70 -9.70
CA ARG A 35 -3.98 3.74 -8.82
C ARG A 35 -3.40 4.41 -7.58
N GLN A 36 -2.81 5.60 -7.71
CA GLN A 36 -2.37 6.42 -6.57
C GLN A 36 -3.56 6.91 -5.73
N ALA A 37 -4.66 7.30 -6.37
CA ALA A 37 -5.90 7.67 -5.69
C ALA A 37 -6.49 6.47 -4.94
N ALA A 38 -6.50 5.27 -5.55
CA ALA A 38 -6.91 4.02 -4.90
C ALA A 38 -5.97 3.65 -3.74
N GLU A 39 -4.65 3.79 -3.90
CA GLU A 39 -3.66 3.61 -2.84
C GLU A 39 -3.84 4.61 -1.68
N ALA A 40 -4.33 5.82 -1.97
CA ALA A 40 -4.65 6.85 -0.97
C ALA A 40 -6.05 6.68 -0.35
N THR A 41 -7.00 6.05 -1.05
CA THR A 41 -8.35 5.76 -0.51
C THR A 41 -8.36 4.51 0.37
N VAL A 42 -7.53 3.51 0.04
CA VAL A 42 -7.29 2.36 0.91
C VAL A 42 -6.49 2.83 2.13
N GLY A 43 -7.19 3.19 3.21
CA GLY A 43 -6.51 3.35 4.49
C GLY A 43 -6.94 4.44 5.45
N GLN A 44 -7.95 5.28 5.17
CA GLN A 44 -8.44 6.16 6.22
C GLN A 44 -9.26 5.37 7.23
N GLY A 45 -8.82 5.35 8.49
CA GLY A 45 -9.46 4.61 9.60
C GLY A 45 -9.29 3.09 9.58
N HIS A 46 -8.68 2.52 8.53
CA HIS A 46 -8.45 1.08 8.42
C HIS A 46 -7.07 0.70 8.94
N ASN A 47 -6.97 -0.51 9.50
CA ASN A 47 -5.66 -1.08 9.79
C ASN A 47 -5.04 -1.57 8.48
N GLN A 48 -3.73 -1.44 8.37
CA GLN A 48 -3.03 -1.73 7.13
C GLN A 48 -1.74 -2.49 7.38
N VAL A 49 -1.39 -3.31 6.42
CA VAL A 49 -0.05 -3.86 6.25
C VAL A 49 0.52 -3.32 4.96
N ILE A 50 1.75 -2.82 5.06
CA ILE A 50 2.49 -2.24 3.94
C ILE A 50 3.72 -3.12 3.74
N ALA A 51 3.84 -3.70 2.57
CA ALA A 51 4.94 -4.57 2.21
C ALA A 51 5.80 -3.96 1.10
N TRP A 52 7.12 -4.05 1.30
CA TRP A 52 8.15 -3.70 0.34
C TRP A 52 8.99 -4.95 0.05
N LEU A 53 8.39 -5.99 -0.54
CA LEU A 53 9.11 -7.25 -0.76
C LEU A 53 10.29 -7.02 -1.75
N PRO A 54 11.54 -7.40 -1.44
CA PRO A 54 12.66 -7.24 -2.35
C PRO A 54 12.36 -7.82 -3.74
N ARG A 55 12.78 -7.11 -4.79
CA ARG A 55 12.39 -7.41 -6.17
C ARG A 55 12.74 -8.84 -6.57
N GLU A 56 13.92 -9.28 -6.16
CA GLU A 56 14.49 -10.60 -6.41
C GLU A 56 13.77 -11.73 -5.65
N ALA A 57 13.03 -11.40 -4.58
CA ALA A 57 12.30 -12.39 -3.79
C ALA A 57 11.00 -12.87 -4.48
N ALA A 58 10.55 -12.20 -5.55
CA ALA A 58 9.38 -12.63 -6.32
C ALA A 58 9.52 -12.34 -7.82
N GLN A 59 9.25 -13.35 -8.64
CA GLN A 59 9.39 -13.26 -10.10
C GLN A 59 8.32 -12.39 -10.75
N ASN A 60 7.14 -12.27 -10.13
CA ASN A 60 5.99 -11.54 -10.68
C ASN A 60 5.07 -11.05 -9.54
N PRO A 61 4.09 -10.16 -9.85
CA PRO A 61 3.20 -9.59 -8.84
C PRO A 61 2.39 -10.64 -8.08
N THR A 62 2.01 -11.75 -8.73
CA THR A 62 1.24 -12.84 -8.11
C THR A 62 2.05 -13.56 -7.04
N VAL A 63 3.32 -13.86 -7.32
CA VAL A 63 4.23 -14.44 -6.33
C VAL A 63 4.50 -13.47 -5.19
N ALA A 64 4.64 -12.17 -5.49
CA ALA A 64 4.82 -11.15 -4.46
C ALA A 64 3.60 -11.08 -3.52
N ARG A 65 2.39 -11.05 -4.08
CA ARG A 65 1.14 -11.06 -3.32
C ARG A 65 1.04 -12.30 -2.43
N ALA A 66 1.27 -13.48 -3.00
CA ALA A 66 1.23 -14.74 -2.25
C ALA A 66 2.22 -14.74 -1.08
N ARG A 67 3.47 -14.31 -1.29
CA ARG A 67 4.48 -14.23 -0.24
C ARG A 67 4.07 -13.25 0.88
N THR A 68 3.56 -12.08 0.52
CA THR A 68 3.06 -11.11 1.51
C THR A 68 1.90 -11.68 2.33
N LEU A 69 0.93 -12.32 1.68
CA LEU A 69 -0.22 -12.90 2.37
C LEU A 69 0.17 -14.08 3.27
N ILE A 70 1.10 -14.94 2.83
CA ILE A 70 1.64 -16.04 3.65
C ILE A 70 2.36 -15.47 4.88
N ALA A 71 3.25 -14.50 4.70
CA ALA A 71 3.97 -13.87 5.80
C ALA A 71 3.01 -13.20 6.81
N LEU A 72 2.00 -12.49 6.31
CA LEU A 72 0.97 -11.89 7.15
C LEU A 72 0.16 -12.95 7.91
N GLY A 73 -0.24 -14.04 7.24
CA GLY A 73 -0.96 -15.14 7.87
C GLY A 73 -0.15 -15.83 8.97
N GLU A 74 1.14 -16.05 8.72
CA GLU A 74 2.05 -16.63 9.71
C GLU A 74 2.23 -15.69 10.92
N ALA A 75 2.45 -14.40 10.67
CA ALA A 75 2.58 -13.40 11.73
C ALA A 75 1.31 -13.34 12.59
N LYS A 76 0.12 -13.26 11.96
CA LYS A 76 -1.17 -13.29 12.68
C LYS A 76 -1.32 -14.54 13.54
N ARG A 77 -0.99 -15.72 13.00
CA ARG A 77 -1.03 -16.99 13.76
C ARG A 77 -0.09 -16.98 14.97
N LYS A 78 1.12 -16.42 14.82
CA LYS A 78 2.07 -16.30 15.95
C LYS A 78 1.56 -15.30 17.00
N THR A 79 1.02 -14.16 16.57
CA THR A 79 0.42 -13.16 17.46
C THR A 79 -0.75 -13.73 18.24
N GLU A 80 -1.62 -14.48 17.56
CA GLU A 80 -2.74 -15.21 18.16
C GLU A 80 -2.23 -16.20 19.22
N ALA A 81 -1.26 -17.05 18.88
CA ALA A 81 -0.74 -18.00 19.84
C ALA A 81 -0.11 -17.31 21.07
N ALA A 82 0.53 -16.16 20.87
CA ALA A 82 1.17 -15.38 21.92
C ALA A 82 0.18 -14.65 22.85
N LEU A 83 -0.90 -14.10 22.30
CA LEU A 83 -1.84 -13.25 23.05
C LEU A 83 -3.12 -13.97 23.46
N CYS A 84 -3.51 -15.02 22.74
CA CYS A 84 -4.84 -15.63 22.77
C CYS A 84 -4.84 -17.16 22.92
N GLN A 85 -3.66 -17.79 22.99
CA GLN A 85 -3.49 -19.23 23.23
C GLN A 85 -4.18 -20.16 22.20
N GLY A 86 -4.38 -19.74 20.96
CA GLY A 86 -5.09 -20.55 19.96
C GLY A 86 -6.59 -20.28 19.86
N ASN A 87 -7.16 -19.50 20.78
CA ASN A 87 -8.62 -19.34 20.90
C ASN A 87 -9.20 -18.27 19.99
N TRP A 88 -8.37 -17.46 19.34
CA TRP A 88 -8.83 -16.38 18.49
C TRP A 88 -8.69 -16.71 17.02
N VAL A 89 -9.72 -16.38 16.23
CA VAL A 89 -9.68 -16.49 14.76
C VAL A 89 -9.74 -15.06 14.22
N PHE A 90 -8.71 -14.67 13.48
CA PHE A 90 -8.70 -13.39 12.76
C PHE A 90 -9.88 -13.38 11.78
N SER A 91 -10.93 -12.62 12.11
CA SER A 91 -12.08 -12.39 11.25
C SER A 91 -12.14 -10.92 10.87
N GLY A 92 -12.27 -10.63 9.58
CA GLY A 92 -12.44 -9.28 9.07
C GLY A 92 -12.33 -9.29 7.56
N ASP A 93 -13.13 -8.45 6.91
CA ASP A 93 -13.03 -8.27 5.47
C ASP A 93 -11.70 -7.60 5.15
N ILE A 94 -10.93 -8.25 4.28
CA ILE A 94 -9.68 -7.73 3.77
C ILE A 94 -10.02 -6.89 2.54
N ASP A 95 -9.64 -5.62 2.57
CA ASP A 95 -9.66 -4.75 1.41
C ASP A 95 -8.23 -4.63 0.85
N GLU A 96 -8.02 -5.21 -0.32
CA GLU A 96 -6.70 -5.22 -0.95
C GLU A 96 -6.60 -4.11 -1.99
N ALA A 97 -5.50 -3.33 -1.96
CA ALA A 97 -5.26 -2.25 -2.91
C ALA A 97 -4.88 -2.71 -4.34
N GLY A 98 -5.40 -3.86 -4.79
CA GLY A 98 -5.10 -4.46 -6.09
C GLY A 98 -3.84 -5.33 -6.10
N MET A 99 -3.18 -5.43 -7.26
CA MET A 99 -1.97 -6.26 -7.41
C MET A 99 -0.68 -5.47 -7.06
N PRO A 100 0.34 -6.14 -6.47
CA PRO A 100 1.62 -5.52 -6.16
C PRO A 100 2.23 -4.79 -7.36
N ALA A 101 2.84 -3.64 -7.11
CA ALA A 101 3.48 -2.81 -8.13
C ALA A 101 5.00 -2.72 -7.88
N THR A 102 5.77 -2.48 -8.95
CA THR A 102 7.18 -2.12 -8.83
C THR A 102 7.30 -0.75 -8.16
N ALA A 103 8.16 -0.62 -7.15
CA ALA A 103 8.50 0.66 -6.55
C ALA A 103 9.86 0.56 -5.81
N THR A 104 10.33 1.67 -5.24
CA THR A 104 11.54 1.72 -4.42
C THR A 104 11.14 1.78 -2.95
N ALA A 105 11.74 0.92 -2.12
CA ALA A 105 11.50 0.91 -0.67
C ALA A 105 11.90 2.26 -0.04
N PRO A 106 11.24 2.70 1.04
CA PRO A 106 11.59 3.94 1.72
C PRO A 106 13.01 3.89 2.32
N ASP A 107 13.56 5.07 2.64
CA ASP A 107 14.88 5.23 3.25
C ASP A 107 15.04 4.43 4.56
N SER A 108 13.98 4.37 5.37
CA SER A 108 13.96 3.57 6.61
C SER A 108 14.16 2.08 6.40
N LEU A 109 13.94 1.59 5.17
CA LEU A 109 14.16 0.20 4.76
C LEU A 109 15.38 0.07 3.83
N GLY A 110 16.08 1.14 3.49
CA GLY A 110 17.36 1.07 2.73
C GLY A 110 17.26 1.24 1.21
N ARG A 111 16.17 1.80 0.67
CA ARG A 111 16.04 2.19 -0.77
C ARG A 111 16.29 1.11 -1.82
N TYR A 112 15.94 -0.14 -1.54
CA TYR A 112 16.06 -1.22 -2.53
C TYR A 112 14.86 -1.26 -3.49
N ALA A 113 15.05 -1.87 -4.66
CA ALA A 113 13.97 -2.13 -5.60
C ALA A 113 13.03 -3.21 -5.04
N ALA A 114 11.72 -2.95 -5.09
CA ALA A 114 10.74 -3.76 -4.38
C ALA A 114 9.43 -3.97 -5.16
N TRP A 115 8.68 -4.98 -4.72
CA TRP A 115 7.24 -5.08 -4.93
C TRP A 115 6.53 -4.39 -3.77
N HIS A 116 5.84 -3.29 -4.05
CA HIS A 116 4.99 -2.59 -3.09
C HIS A 116 3.59 -3.18 -3.09
N TYR A 117 3.05 -3.45 -1.90
CA TYR A 117 1.70 -3.96 -1.73
C TYR A 117 1.09 -3.49 -0.41
N ARG A 118 -0.17 -3.05 -0.48
CA ARG A 118 -0.95 -2.60 0.67
C ARG A 118 -2.18 -3.47 0.85
N ILE A 119 -2.38 -3.91 2.08
CA ILE A 119 -3.53 -4.70 2.50
C ILE A 119 -4.20 -3.93 3.63
N ALA A 120 -5.44 -3.50 3.44
CA ALA A 120 -6.25 -2.91 4.49
C ALA A 120 -7.26 -3.91 5.03
N TRP A 121 -7.74 -3.68 6.24
CA TRP A 121 -8.89 -4.38 6.77
C TRP A 121 -9.62 -3.50 7.77
N ASN A 122 -10.92 -3.76 7.90
CA ASN A 122 -11.73 -3.07 8.90
C ASN A 122 -11.28 -3.45 10.32
N PRO A 123 -11.16 -2.47 11.24
CA PRO A 123 -10.85 -2.75 12.63
C PRO A 123 -11.96 -3.57 13.27
N GLY A 124 -11.63 -4.82 13.56
CA GLY A 124 -12.32 -5.65 14.53
C GLY A 124 -11.26 -6.48 15.22
N LEU A 125 -11.08 -6.31 16.52
CA LEU A 125 -10.45 -7.34 17.34
C LEU A 125 -11.61 -8.12 17.95
N PRO A 126 -11.98 -9.30 17.42
CA PRO A 126 -12.86 -10.21 18.12
C PRO A 126 -12.25 -10.57 19.48
N ASP A 127 -13.15 -10.74 20.46
CA ASP A 127 -12.89 -10.85 21.89
C ASP A 127 -11.84 -11.93 22.23
N CYS A 128 -10.63 -11.47 22.53
CA CYS A 128 -9.56 -12.23 23.16
C CYS A 128 -9.26 -11.59 24.52
N GLY A 129 -10.29 -11.47 25.36
CA GLY A 129 -10.16 -10.86 26.68
C GLY A 129 -9.62 -9.43 26.63
N ASN A 130 -8.73 -9.08 27.57
CA ASN A 130 -8.23 -7.71 27.76
C ASN A 130 -7.03 -7.32 26.86
N VAL A 131 -6.81 -7.99 25.73
CA VAL A 131 -5.71 -7.63 24.81
C VAL A 131 -5.93 -6.23 24.26
N ARG A 132 -4.97 -5.34 24.52
CA ARG A 132 -5.04 -3.97 24.02
C ARG A 132 -4.67 -3.93 22.54
N GLN A 133 -5.30 -3.05 21.79
CA GLN A 133 -5.01 -2.87 20.37
C GLN A 133 -3.53 -2.56 20.09
N GLN A 134 -2.90 -1.72 20.94
CA GLN A 134 -1.47 -1.43 20.85
C GLN A 134 -0.61 -2.69 21.02
N GLU A 135 -0.93 -3.52 22.02
CA GLU A 135 -0.21 -4.76 22.30
C GLU A 135 -0.33 -5.75 21.15
N TYR A 136 -1.53 -5.83 20.55
CA TYR A 136 -1.76 -6.61 19.35
C TYR A 136 -0.86 -6.17 18.19
N TYR A 137 -0.87 -4.89 17.82
CA TYR A 137 -0.09 -4.39 16.68
C TYR A 137 1.41 -4.45 16.92
N GLN A 138 1.84 -4.21 18.16
CA GLN A 138 3.23 -4.34 18.54
C GLN A 138 3.70 -5.80 18.37
N THR A 139 2.96 -6.75 18.93
CA THR A 139 3.25 -8.18 18.82
C THR A 139 3.19 -8.67 17.37
N LEU A 140 2.19 -8.23 16.59
CA LEU A 140 2.10 -8.53 15.16
C LEU A 140 3.32 -8.03 14.40
N SER A 141 3.74 -6.78 14.64
CA SER A 141 4.92 -6.21 13.98
C SER A 141 6.22 -6.93 14.32
N ALA A 142 6.32 -7.54 15.51
CA ALA A 142 7.50 -8.32 15.91
C ALA A 142 7.61 -9.66 15.16
N TYR A 143 6.48 -10.20 14.68
CA TYR A 143 6.45 -11.43 13.89
C TYR A 143 6.42 -11.20 12.38
N LEU A 144 6.27 -9.95 11.94
CA LEU A 144 6.36 -9.59 10.54
C LEU A 144 7.82 -9.57 10.07
N PRO A 145 8.11 -9.96 8.83
CA PRO A 145 9.42 -9.76 8.22
C PRO A 145 9.83 -8.29 8.16
N GLU A 146 11.13 -8.01 8.09
CA GLU A 146 11.70 -6.65 8.06
C GLU A 146 11.18 -5.78 6.90
N TRP A 147 10.75 -6.40 5.80
CA TRP A 147 10.19 -5.71 4.64
C TRP A 147 8.68 -5.40 4.78
N MET A 148 8.08 -5.66 5.95
CA MET A 148 6.67 -5.39 6.25
C MET A 148 6.51 -4.45 7.44
N LEU A 149 5.51 -3.58 7.33
CA LEU A 149 5.08 -2.65 8.36
C LEU A 149 3.59 -2.87 8.63
N VAL A 150 3.14 -2.56 9.84
CA VAL A 150 1.71 -2.53 10.18
C VAL A 150 1.33 -1.16 10.72
N GLN A 151 0.18 -0.66 10.28
CA GLN A 151 -0.42 0.60 10.71
C GLN A 151 -1.78 0.33 11.33
N SER A 152 -2.02 0.84 12.54
CA SER A 152 -3.35 0.85 13.15
C SER A 152 -4.19 1.99 12.59
N GLY A 153 -5.47 1.74 12.36
CA GLY A 153 -6.39 2.74 11.81
C GLY A 153 -6.89 3.76 12.85
N THR A 154 -6.99 3.38 14.13
CA THR A 154 -7.45 4.25 15.21
C THR A 154 -7.01 3.71 16.58
N PRO A 155 -6.23 4.45 17.40
CA PRO A 155 -5.48 5.64 16.99
C PRO A 155 -4.47 5.28 15.90
N VAL A 156 -4.06 6.26 15.10
CA VAL A 156 -3.09 6.01 14.02
C VAL A 156 -1.70 5.83 14.63
N ALA A 157 -1.12 4.67 14.43
CA ALA A 157 0.26 4.35 14.80
C ALA A 157 0.87 3.38 13.79
N VAL A 158 2.18 3.50 13.55
CA VAL A 158 2.92 2.62 12.65
C VAL A 158 3.92 1.83 13.47
N TYR A 159 3.98 0.53 13.20
CA TYR A 159 4.83 -0.42 13.91
C TYR A 159 5.73 -1.18 12.94
N HIS A 160 6.97 -1.38 13.36
CA HIS A 160 8.00 -2.14 12.65
C HIS A 160 8.81 -2.93 13.65
N GLN A 161 8.96 -4.24 13.43
CA GLN A 161 9.84 -5.10 14.24
C GLN A 161 9.61 -5.01 15.76
N GLY A 162 8.35 -4.87 16.19
CA GLY A 162 8.00 -4.79 17.62
C GLY A 162 8.06 -3.39 18.22
N GLU A 163 8.38 -2.37 17.43
CA GLU A 163 8.49 -0.98 17.89
C GLU A 163 7.48 -0.07 17.18
N ALA A 164 6.96 0.92 17.91
CA ALA A 164 6.14 1.96 17.31
C ALA A 164 7.06 3.06 16.75
N ILE A 165 7.09 3.22 15.44
CA ILE A 165 7.91 4.23 14.75
C ILE A 165 7.16 5.54 14.51
N PHE A 166 5.83 5.54 14.68
CA PHE A 166 5.00 6.73 14.64
C PHE A 166 3.77 6.56 15.53
N ARG A 167 3.41 7.60 16.31
CA ARG A 167 2.17 7.67 17.08
C ARG A 167 1.47 9.00 16.87
N GLN A 168 0.14 8.98 16.89
CA GLN A 168 -0.68 10.18 16.83
C GLN A 168 -0.28 11.17 17.95
N GLY A 169 0.29 12.32 17.57
CA GLY A 169 0.82 13.34 18.48
C GLY A 169 2.31 13.66 18.27
N ASP A 170 3.07 12.76 17.63
CA ASP A 170 4.43 13.02 17.18
C ASP A 170 4.37 13.79 15.84
N ALA A 171 5.17 14.85 15.68
CA ALA A 171 5.16 15.66 14.47
C ALA A 171 5.44 14.78 13.23
N PRO A 172 4.66 14.91 12.15
CA PRO A 172 4.79 14.06 10.97
C PRO A 172 6.07 14.41 10.22
N MET A 173 7.12 13.60 10.38
CA MET A 173 8.08 13.43 9.29
C MET A 173 7.39 12.58 8.25
N MET A 174 6.96 13.25 7.19
CA MET A 174 6.46 12.65 5.96
C MET A 174 7.26 11.39 5.64
N VAL A 175 6.59 10.24 5.52
CA VAL A 175 7.03 9.24 4.55
C VAL A 175 6.85 9.94 3.21
N ALA A 176 7.90 10.66 2.82
CA ALA A 176 7.94 11.34 1.56
C ALA A 176 7.95 10.24 0.49
N LEU A 177 6.77 9.93 -0.04
CA LEU A 177 6.64 9.56 -1.44
C LEU A 177 7.18 10.76 -2.22
N GLN A 178 8.49 10.77 -2.48
CA GLN A 178 9.10 11.72 -3.40
C GLN A 178 8.95 11.16 -4.81
N ASP A 179 8.47 12.01 -5.71
CA ASP A 179 8.51 11.83 -7.17
C ASP A 179 9.95 11.63 -7.69
#